data_AF-A0A932ECS0-F1
#
_entry.id   AF-A0A932ECS0-F1
#
_cell.length_a   1.000
_cell.length_b   1.000
_cell.length_c   1.000
_cell.angle_alpha   90.00
_cell.angle_beta   90.00
_cell.angle_gamma   90.00
#
_symmetry.space_group_name_H-M   'P 1'
#
loop_
_entity.id
_entity.type
_entity.pdbx_description
1 polymer ?
#
loop_
_entity_poly.entity_id
_entity_poly.type
_entity_poly.pdbx_seq_one_letter_code
_entity_poly.pdbx_strand_id
1 'polypeptide(L)'
;MPTKLPGLFDSFDNLDAISIDSLILWLKEAGVSIPPFQLENYLANKILYPQTLPLTDIDMKIDLAILRQALTINGPKSSKNTANPLLGDNPFLNITLRKIIIPERFLYFVPDLVSLTWAFVDGLLLVDRQKEDWYEDLWTVILADDIDQIIGSVILPQFSGKSDSMDLFLQDRNFKIRAGNLTVVPCDKERCQIRYKLLNGKILGKNESSLEVYGGKLGLMIDGRIV
;
A
#
# COMPACT_ATOMS: atom_id res chain seq x y z
N MET A 1 -1.09 27.42 -22.06
CA MET A 1 -2.31 26.72 -21.61
C MET A 1 -2.32 26.77 -20.09
N PRO A 2 -3.43 27.08 -19.42
CA PRO A 2 -3.46 27.05 -17.97
C PRO A 2 -3.30 25.59 -17.54
N THR A 3 -2.12 25.27 -17.02
CA THR A 3 -1.79 23.98 -16.41
C THR A 3 -2.66 23.84 -15.16
N LYS A 4 -3.72 23.05 -15.24
CA LYS A 4 -4.54 22.68 -14.07
C LYS A 4 -3.58 22.05 -13.05
N LEU A 5 -3.52 22.61 -11.84
CA LEU A 5 -2.76 22.01 -10.74
C LEU A 5 -3.31 20.61 -10.49
N PRO A 6 -2.51 19.54 -10.63
CA PRO A 6 -3.01 18.18 -10.47
C PRO A 6 -3.36 17.92 -9.01
N GLY A 7 -4.57 17.44 -8.75
CA GLY A 7 -5.06 16.96 -7.47
C GLY A 7 -4.70 15.51 -7.20
N LEU A 8 -4.75 15.10 -5.93
CA LEU A 8 -4.52 13.72 -5.49
C LEU A 8 -5.44 12.72 -6.23
N PHE A 9 -6.68 13.13 -6.48
CA PHE A 9 -7.71 12.28 -7.05
C PHE A 9 -7.97 12.49 -8.55
N ASP A 10 -7.25 13.41 -9.22
CA ASP A 10 -7.42 13.68 -10.65
C ASP A 10 -7.09 12.47 -11.55
N SER A 11 -6.41 11.44 -11.01
CA SER A 11 -6.01 10.23 -11.75
C SER A 11 -6.97 9.05 -11.57
N PHE A 12 -8.09 9.24 -10.86
CA PHE A 12 -9.04 8.18 -10.56
C PHE A 12 -10.41 8.52 -11.13
N ASP A 13 -10.95 7.59 -11.91
CA ASP A 13 -12.33 7.64 -12.36
C ASP A 13 -13.27 7.05 -11.31
N ASN A 14 -14.55 7.40 -11.39
CA ASN A 14 -15.65 6.83 -10.58
C ASN A 14 -15.49 7.00 -9.05
N LEU A 15 -14.95 8.13 -8.60
CA LEU A 15 -14.88 8.46 -7.17
C LEU A 15 -16.28 8.52 -6.50
N ASP A 16 -17.31 8.83 -7.28
CA ASP A 16 -18.72 8.80 -6.89
C ASP A 16 -19.24 7.40 -6.57
N ALA A 17 -18.55 6.33 -7.00
CA ALA A 17 -18.87 4.95 -6.65
C ALA A 17 -18.32 4.51 -5.28
N ILE A 18 -17.51 5.35 -4.61
CA ILE A 18 -16.96 5.05 -3.29
C ILE A 18 -18.09 5.10 -2.25
N SER A 19 -18.35 3.98 -1.58
CA SER A 19 -19.37 3.93 -0.53
C SER A 19 -18.86 4.54 0.78
N ILE A 20 -19.70 5.38 1.40
CA ILE A 20 -19.39 6.03 2.70
C ILE A 20 -19.14 4.99 3.80
N ASP A 21 -19.89 3.88 3.80
CA ASP A 21 -19.70 2.80 4.77
C ASP A 21 -18.31 2.16 4.69
N SER A 22 -17.75 2.02 3.48
CA SER A 22 -16.39 1.48 3.31
C SER A 22 -15.32 2.41 3.88
N LEU A 23 -15.51 3.73 3.75
CA LEU A 23 -14.62 4.73 4.32
C LEU A 23 -14.72 4.76 5.86
N ILE A 24 -15.93 4.66 6.41
CA ILE A 24 -16.16 4.66 7.87
C ILE A 24 -15.44 3.49 8.55
N LEU A 25 -15.47 2.30 7.94
CA LEU A 25 -14.80 1.12 8.49
C LEU A 25 -13.31 1.39 8.73
N TRP A 26 -12.63 1.95 7.74
CA TRP A 26 -11.21 2.26 7.83
C TRP A 26 -10.91 3.42 8.78
N LEU A 27 -11.71 4.48 8.73
CA LEU A 27 -11.53 5.63 9.62
C LEU A 27 -11.62 5.21 11.09
N LYS A 28 -12.52 4.28 11.42
CA LYS A 28 -12.61 3.71 12.78
C LYS A 28 -11.32 3.00 13.19
N GLU A 29 -10.72 2.21 12.32
CA GLU A 29 -9.43 1.55 12.56
C GLU A 29 -8.31 2.58 12.77
N ALA A 30 -8.37 3.71 12.06
CA ALA A 30 -7.44 4.84 12.20
C ALA A 30 -7.74 5.75 13.42
N GLY A 31 -8.69 5.37 14.28
CA GLY A 31 -9.10 6.11 15.48
C GLY A 31 -9.89 7.39 15.18
N VAL A 32 -10.46 7.51 13.99
CA VAL A 32 -11.24 8.67 13.53
C VAL A 32 -12.72 8.33 13.53
N SER A 33 -13.52 9.13 14.23
CA SER A 33 -14.97 9.01 14.25
C SER A 33 -15.58 10.26 13.62
N ILE A 34 -16.23 10.10 12.47
CA ILE A 34 -16.85 11.18 11.71
C ILE A 34 -18.28 10.74 11.33
N PRO A 35 -19.29 11.60 11.51
CA PRO A 35 -20.65 11.31 11.05
C PRO A 35 -20.72 11.08 9.52
N PRO A 36 -21.53 10.12 9.04
CA PRO A 36 -21.61 9.79 7.61
C PRO A 36 -21.85 11.00 6.69
N PHE A 37 -22.75 11.91 7.08
CA PHE A 37 -23.07 13.10 6.27
C PHE A 37 -21.88 14.06 6.10
N GLN A 38 -20.97 14.14 7.08
CA GLN A 38 -19.78 14.97 6.96
C GLN A 38 -18.79 14.35 5.98
N LEU A 39 -18.66 13.03 6.00
CA LEU A 39 -17.81 12.28 5.08
C LEU A 39 -18.34 12.33 3.64
N GLU A 40 -19.65 12.25 3.46
CA GLU A 40 -20.30 12.42 2.16
C GLU A 40 -20.06 13.81 1.58
N ASN A 41 -20.25 14.87 2.38
CA ASN A 41 -19.95 16.24 1.96
C ASN A 41 -18.46 16.41 1.63
N TYR A 42 -17.58 15.78 2.41
CA TYR A 42 -16.14 15.84 2.17
C TYR A 42 -15.76 15.17 0.84
N LEU A 43 -16.27 13.96 0.58
CA LEU A 43 -16.06 13.25 -0.69
C LEU A 43 -16.61 14.04 -1.87
N ALA A 44 -17.83 14.57 -1.77
CA ALA A 44 -18.42 15.41 -2.81
C ALA A 44 -17.56 16.64 -3.11
N ASN A 45 -17.02 17.31 -2.08
CA ASN A 45 -16.10 18.42 -2.26
C ASN A 45 -14.78 18.00 -2.93
N LYS A 46 -14.23 16.82 -2.61
CA LYS A 46 -13.03 16.31 -3.27
C LYS A 46 -13.27 15.95 -4.74
N ILE A 47 -14.46 15.48 -5.09
CA ILE A 47 -14.86 15.25 -6.49
C ILE A 47 -14.95 16.57 -7.26
N LEU A 48 -15.58 17.59 -6.67
CA LEU A 48 -15.75 18.90 -7.30
C LEU A 48 -14.45 19.72 -7.34
N TYR A 49 -13.60 19.56 -6.33
CA TYR A 49 -12.37 20.33 -6.11
C TYR A 49 -11.18 19.42 -5.75
N PRO A 50 -10.70 18.58 -6.69
CA PRO A 50 -9.65 17.58 -6.44
C PRO A 50 -8.29 18.17 -6.04
N GLN A 51 -8.05 19.44 -6.34
CA GLN A 51 -6.84 20.18 -5.99
C GLN A 51 -6.78 20.64 -4.51
N THR A 52 -7.85 20.43 -3.74
CA THR A 52 -7.89 20.87 -2.33
C THR A 52 -6.94 20.05 -1.47
N LEU A 53 -6.10 20.74 -0.70
CA LEU A 53 -5.15 20.12 0.23
C LEU A 53 -5.84 19.81 1.57
N PRO A 54 -5.49 18.69 2.24
CA PRO A 54 -5.91 18.45 3.61
C PRO A 54 -5.27 19.49 4.54
N LEU A 55 -6.06 20.08 5.45
CA LEU A 55 -5.58 21.11 6.37
C LEU A 55 -5.29 20.57 7.77
N THR A 56 -5.85 19.41 8.10
CA THR A 56 -5.72 18.75 9.39
C THR A 56 -5.28 17.29 9.23
N ASP A 57 -4.75 16.69 10.30
CA ASP A 57 -4.42 15.26 10.31
C ASP A 57 -5.66 14.38 10.06
N ILE A 58 -6.84 14.87 10.49
CA ILE A 58 -8.11 14.18 10.24
C ILE A 58 -8.43 14.21 8.75
N ASP A 59 -8.30 15.37 8.10
CA ASP A 59 -8.50 15.50 6.65
C ASP A 59 -7.55 14.59 5.87
N MET A 60 -6.28 14.53 6.28
CA MET A 60 -5.29 13.66 5.65
C MET A 60 -5.66 12.17 5.80
N LYS A 61 -6.19 11.76 6.95
CA LYS A 61 -6.72 10.41 7.14
C LYS A 61 -7.94 10.15 6.25
N ILE A 62 -8.86 11.11 6.11
CA ILE A 62 -9.98 10.97 5.16
C ILE A 62 -9.47 10.83 3.72
N ASP A 63 -8.51 11.66 3.32
CA ASP A 63 -7.91 11.59 1.98
C ASP A 63 -7.24 10.23 1.74
N LEU A 64 -6.52 9.68 2.72
CA LEU A 64 -5.96 8.33 2.66
C LEU A 64 -7.03 7.23 2.54
N ALA A 65 -8.15 7.36 3.26
CA ALA A 65 -9.28 6.44 3.18
C ALA A 65 -9.90 6.44 1.77
N ILE A 66 -10.11 7.64 1.21
CA ILE A 66 -10.62 7.83 -0.15
C ILE A 66 -9.62 7.26 -1.16
N LEU A 67 -8.33 7.56 -1.02
CA LEU A 67 -7.27 7.07 -1.90
C LEU A 67 -7.24 5.54 -1.93
N ARG A 68 -7.27 4.91 -0.76
CA ARG A 68 -7.33 3.45 -0.64
C ARG A 68 -8.52 2.90 -1.41
N GLN A 69 -9.71 3.47 -1.27
CA GLN A 69 -10.89 2.97 -1.99
C GLN A 69 -10.87 3.27 -3.49
N ALA A 70 -10.33 4.41 -3.88
CA ALA A 70 -10.11 4.71 -5.30
C ALA A 70 -9.17 3.67 -5.93
N LEU A 71 -8.09 3.28 -5.21
CA LEU A 71 -7.17 2.23 -5.62
C LEU A 71 -7.83 0.85 -5.67
N THR A 72 -8.70 0.51 -4.72
CA THR A 72 -9.48 -0.74 -4.73
C THR A 72 -10.38 -0.83 -5.97
N ILE A 73 -11.14 0.22 -6.26
CA ILE A 73 -12.13 0.23 -7.35
C ILE A 73 -11.45 0.19 -8.72
N ASN A 74 -10.35 0.93 -8.86
CA ASN A 74 -9.55 1.04 -10.08
C ASN A 74 -8.40 0.03 -10.15
N GLY A 75 -8.30 -0.85 -9.15
CA GLY A 75 -7.29 -1.89 -9.03
C GLY A 75 -7.43 -2.98 -10.09
N PRO A 76 -6.38 -3.79 -10.31
CA PRO A 76 -6.47 -4.95 -11.20
C PRO A 76 -7.52 -5.92 -10.67
N LYS A 77 -8.62 -6.09 -11.40
CA LYS A 77 -9.68 -7.04 -11.04
C LYS A 77 -9.21 -8.45 -11.37
N SER A 78 -9.37 -9.40 -10.45
CA SER A 78 -9.11 -10.83 -10.65
C SER A 78 -10.12 -11.47 -11.63
N SER A 79 -10.17 -10.96 -12.85
CA SER A 79 -10.96 -11.50 -13.94
C SER A 79 -10.13 -12.60 -14.62
N LYS A 80 -10.51 -13.86 -14.42
CA LYS A 80 -9.89 -15.04 -15.05
C LYS A 80 -9.99 -15.07 -16.59
N ASN A 81 -10.53 -14.03 -17.23
CA ASN A 81 -10.87 -14.02 -18.66
C ASN A 81 -10.28 -12.86 -19.49
N THR A 82 -9.42 -12.01 -18.94
CA THR A 82 -8.76 -10.95 -19.72
C THR A 82 -7.48 -11.48 -20.37
N ALA A 83 -7.60 -11.86 -21.64
CA ALA A 83 -6.61 -12.58 -22.45
C ALA A 83 -5.35 -11.79 -22.87
N ASN A 84 -4.91 -10.76 -22.12
CA ASN A 84 -3.63 -10.08 -22.39
C ASN A 84 -2.99 -9.56 -21.10
N PRO A 85 -2.17 -10.36 -20.40
CA PRO A 85 -1.47 -9.97 -19.18
C PRO A 85 -0.18 -9.15 -19.41
N LEU A 86 0.10 -8.74 -20.66
CA LEU A 86 1.39 -8.15 -21.04
C LEU A 86 1.49 -6.63 -20.86
N LEU A 87 0.37 -5.93 -20.63
CA LEU A 87 0.34 -4.49 -20.33
C LEU A 87 -0.77 -4.28 -19.30
N GLY A 88 -0.41 -4.15 -18.02
CA GLY A 88 -1.38 -3.96 -16.95
C GLY A 88 -2.04 -2.60 -17.06
N ASP A 89 -3.38 -2.58 -17.13
CA ASP A 89 -4.23 -1.38 -17.22
C ASP A 89 -4.22 -0.49 -15.94
N ASN A 90 -3.28 -0.71 -15.01
CA ASN A 90 -3.17 0.04 -13.77
C ASN A 90 -1.82 0.79 -13.68
N PRO A 91 -1.80 2.13 -13.65
CA PRO A 91 -0.56 2.91 -13.62
C PRO A 91 0.20 2.81 -12.29
N PHE A 92 -0.42 2.24 -11.26
CA PHE A 92 0.11 2.14 -9.90
C PHE A 92 0.63 0.75 -9.54
N LEU A 93 0.39 -0.27 -10.39
CA LEU A 93 0.80 -1.63 -10.11
C LEU A 93 1.31 -2.36 -11.36
N ASN A 94 2.55 -2.83 -11.29
CA ASN A 94 3.10 -3.77 -12.26
C ASN A 94 3.25 -5.15 -11.61
N ILE A 95 2.29 -6.04 -11.89
CA ILE A 95 2.22 -7.39 -11.32
C ILE A 95 3.42 -8.24 -11.80
N THR A 96 3.77 -8.17 -13.09
CA THR A 96 4.86 -8.96 -13.67
C THR A 96 6.21 -8.63 -13.03
N LEU A 97 6.49 -7.35 -12.81
CA LEU A 97 7.73 -6.88 -12.20
C LEU A 97 7.65 -6.76 -10.67
N ARG A 98 6.49 -7.04 -10.07
CA ARG A 98 6.21 -6.89 -8.64
C ARG A 98 6.57 -5.50 -8.13
N LYS A 99 6.07 -4.47 -8.81
CA LYS A 99 6.31 -3.05 -8.46
C LYS A 99 5.01 -2.36 -8.09
N ILE A 100 5.02 -1.68 -6.95
CA ILE A 100 4.06 -0.63 -6.60
C ILE A 100 4.67 0.70 -7.07
N ILE A 101 3.91 1.46 -7.84
CA ILE A 101 4.33 2.73 -8.43
C ILE A 101 3.49 3.83 -7.81
N ILE A 102 4.12 4.69 -7.02
CA ILE A 102 3.48 5.81 -6.33
C ILE A 102 3.95 7.10 -7.02
N PRO A 103 3.07 7.92 -7.62
CA PRO A 103 3.47 9.20 -8.17
C PRO A 103 4.06 10.09 -7.07
N GLU A 104 5.25 10.67 -7.28
CA GLU A 104 5.94 11.48 -6.26
C GLU A 104 5.09 12.67 -5.82
N ARG A 105 4.31 13.25 -6.74
CA ARG A 105 3.36 14.34 -6.47
C ARG A 105 2.33 14.02 -5.37
N PHE A 106 2.03 12.75 -5.07
CA PHE A 106 1.10 12.40 -3.99
C PHE A 106 1.67 12.78 -2.62
N LEU A 107 2.99 12.90 -2.48
CA LEU A 107 3.65 13.36 -1.26
C LEU A 107 3.38 14.84 -0.96
N TYR A 108 2.90 15.63 -1.93
CA TYR A 108 2.43 17.00 -1.67
C TYR A 108 1.11 17.04 -0.88
N PHE A 109 0.32 15.96 -0.96
CA PHE A 109 -0.97 15.82 -0.27
C PHE A 109 -0.85 14.98 0.99
N VAL A 110 -0.02 13.92 0.93
CA VAL A 110 0.26 13.01 2.04
C VAL A 110 1.78 12.88 2.20
N PRO A 111 2.43 13.74 2.99
CA PRO A 111 3.90 13.75 3.13
C PRO A 111 4.45 12.50 3.82
N ASP A 112 3.64 11.79 4.60
CA ASP A 112 4.06 10.55 5.26
C ASP A 112 4.10 9.38 4.27
N LEU A 113 5.32 9.03 3.85
CA LEU A 113 5.57 7.95 2.91
C LEU A 113 5.08 6.58 3.43
N VAL A 114 5.12 6.35 4.73
CA VAL A 114 4.67 5.08 5.33
C VAL A 114 3.17 4.95 5.16
N SER A 115 2.39 5.95 5.59
CA SER A 115 0.92 5.95 5.44
C SER A 115 0.49 5.91 3.97
N LEU A 116 1.21 6.62 3.08
CA LEU A 116 0.93 6.60 1.65
C LEU A 116 1.17 5.21 1.06
N THR A 117 2.34 4.61 1.32
CA THR A 117 2.64 3.25 0.83
C THR A 117 1.63 2.24 1.37
N TRP A 118 1.23 2.40 2.63
CA TRP A 118 0.25 1.53 3.26
C TRP A 118 -1.11 1.59 2.55
N ALA A 119 -1.58 2.78 2.16
CA ALA A 119 -2.82 2.91 1.37
C ALA A 119 -2.74 2.17 0.03
N PHE A 120 -1.57 2.18 -0.63
CA PHE A 120 -1.34 1.44 -1.87
C PHE A 120 -1.34 -0.08 -1.66
N VAL A 121 -0.68 -0.57 -0.61
CA VAL A 121 -0.69 -2.00 -0.26
C VAL A 121 -2.13 -2.45 0.00
N ASP A 122 -2.88 -1.68 0.79
CA ASP A 122 -4.25 -2.03 1.16
C ASP A 122 -5.21 -2.01 -0.02
N GLY A 123 -5.12 -1.00 -0.89
CA GLY A 123 -6.01 -0.84 -2.04
C GLY A 123 -5.68 -1.76 -3.22
N LEU A 124 -4.40 -2.09 -3.44
CA LEU A 124 -3.97 -2.84 -4.63
C LEU A 124 -3.65 -4.31 -4.37
N LEU A 125 -3.15 -4.65 -3.17
CA LEU A 125 -2.63 -6.00 -2.90
C LEU A 125 -3.52 -6.83 -2.00
N LEU A 126 -4.21 -6.23 -1.02
CA LEU A 126 -4.91 -6.99 0.01
C LEU A 126 -6.38 -7.32 -0.29
N VAL A 127 -6.97 -6.72 -1.34
CA VAL A 127 -8.40 -6.87 -1.67
C VAL A 127 -8.72 -8.30 -2.12
N ASP A 128 -7.94 -8.85 -3.05
CA ASP A 128 -8.19 -10.15 -3.70
C ASP A 128 -7.12 -11.21 -3.35
N ARG A 129 -6.27 -10.94 -2.35
CA ARG A 129 -5.10 -11.80 -2.07
C ARG A 129 -5.53 -13.20 -1.64
N GLN A 130 -5.17 -14.19 -2.45
CA GLN A 130 -5.29 -15.60 -2.07
C GLN A 130 -3.97 -16.05 -1.42
N LYS A 131 -4.05 -16.59 -0.20
CA LYS A 131 -2.89 -17.15 0.57
C LYS A 131 -2.23 -18.38 -0.07
N GLU A 132 -2.52 -18.67 -1.33
CA GLU A 132 -1.89 -19.75 -2.08
C GLU A 132 -0.96 -19.21 -3.17
N ASP A 133 -1.05 -17.92 -3.52
CA ASP A 133 -0.10 -17.28 -4.44
C ASP A 133 1.10 -16.71 -3.69
N TRP A 134 2.06 -17.59 -3.42
CA TRP A 134 3.30 -17.26 -2.73
C TRP A 134 4.16 -16.23 -3.48
N TYR A 135 3.97 -16.03 -4.78
CA TYR A 135 4.79 -15.12 -5.57
C TYR A 135 4.45 -13.65 -5.35
N GLU A 136 3.36 -13.35 -4.63
CA GLU A 136 2.93 -12.00 -4.29
C GLU A 136 3.40 -11.56 -2.90
N ASP A 137 4.33 -12.30 -2.28
CA ASP A 137 4.81 -12.02 -0.92
C ASP A 137 5.88 -10.91 -0.87
N LEU A 138 6.41 -10.47 -2.01
CA LEU A 138 7.47 -9.46 -2.09
C LEU A 138 7.24 -8.48 -3.23
N TRP A 139 7.26 -7.18 -2.91
CA TRP A 139 7.06 -6.09 -3.86
C TRP A 139 8.12 -5.00 -3.69
N THR A 140 8.52 -4.39 -4.80
CA THR A 140 9.36 -3.18 -4.80
C THR A 140 8.48 -1.94 -4.84
N VAL A 141 8.81 -0.92 -4.05
CA VAL A 141 8.09 0.36 -4.04
C VAL A 141 8.91 1.41 -4.76
N ILE A 142 8.28 2.09 -5.72
CA ILE A 142 8.89 3.11 -6.57
C ILE A 142 8.12 4.42 -6.41
N LEU A 143 8.85 5.51 -6.20
CA LEU A 143 8.34 6.85 -6.45
C LEU A 143 8.59 7.20 -7.91
N ALA A 144 7.52 7.52 -8.64
CA ALA A 144 7.58 7.85 -10.06
C ALA A 144 7.36 9.35 -10.28
N ASP A 145 8.28 9.96 -11.02
CA ASP A 145 8.22 11.33 -11.53
C ASP A 145 8.98 11.39 -12.87
N ASP A 146 9.81 12.40 -13.12
CA ASP A 146 10.71 12.42 -14.28
C ASP A 146 11.78 11.29 -14.21
N ILE A 147 12.15 10.88 -12.99
CA ILE A 147 13.10 9.78 -12.74
C ILE A 147 12.51 8.86 -11.67
N ASP A 148 12.32 7.59 -12.01
CA ASP A 148 11.87 6.57 -11.07
C ASP A 148 12.90 6.32 -9.96
N GLN A 149 12.49 6.46 -8.71
CA GLN A 149 13.29 6.17 -7.53
C GLN A 149 12.75 4.94 -6.79
N ILE A 150 13.58 3.90 -6.63
CA ILE A 150 13.27 2.80 -5.70
C ILE A 150 13.43 3.32 -4.27
N ILE A 151 12.39 3.17 -3.46
CA ILE A 151 12.36 3.70 -2.09
C ILE A 151 12.28 2.62 -1.01
N GLY A 152 11.95 1.38 -1.36
CA GLY A 152 11.89 0.28 -0.39
C GLY A 152 11.26 -0.98 -0.96
N SER A 153 11.00 -1.92 -0.06
CA SER A 153 10.27 -3.15 -0.37
C SER A 153 9.11 -3.36 0.59
N VAL A 154 8.06 -4.01 0.10
CA VAL A 154 6.95 -4.53 0.91
C VAL A 154 7.09 -6.05 0.97
N ILE A 155 7.06 -6.60 2.18
CA ILE A 155 7.07 -8.04 2.45
C ILE A 155 5.73 -8.40 3.09
N LEU A 156 5.04 -9.36 2.53
CA LEU A 156 3.73 -9.81 2.98
C LEU A 156 3.81 -11.25 3.51
N PRO A 157 4.33 -11.48 4.73
CA PRO A 157 4.38 -12.82 5.30
C PRO A 157 2.99 -13.45 5.41
N GLN A 158 2.90 -14.73 5.09
CA GLN A 158 1.67 -15.51 5.22
C GLN A 158 1.68 -16.29 6.53
N PHE A 159 1.11 -15.70 7.56
CA PHE A 159 0.91 -16.35 8.86
C PHE A 159 -0.32 -17.26 8.85
N SER A 160 -0.24 -18.40 9.54
CA SER A 160 -1.34 -19.36 9.65
C SER A 160 -2.30 -19.01 10.81
N GLY A 161 -1.85 -18.21 11.78
CA GLY A 161 -2.61 -17.83 12.96
C GLY A 161 -2.06 -16.61 13.71
N LYS A 162 -2.86 -16.09 14.64
CA LYS A 162 -2.56 -14.85 15.40
C LYS A 162 -1.36 -14.98 16.34
N SER A 163 -0.96 -16.20 16.71
CA SER A 163 0.20 -16.47 17.56
C SER A 163 1.52 -16.53 16.80
N ASP A 164 1.47 -16.46 15.48
CA ASP A 164 2.63 -16.68 14.64
C ASP A 164 3.57 -15.47 14.67
N SER A 165 4.84 -15.73 14.36
CA SER A 165 5.85 -14.69 14.33
C SER A 165 6.96 -15.01 13.35
N MET A 166 7.68 -13.96 12.94
CA MET A 166 8.85 -14.03 12.10
C MET A 166 10.02 -13.40 12.86
N ASP A 167 11.10 -14.16 12.99
CA ASP A 167 12.40 -13.62 13.37
C ASP A 167 13.10 -13.15 12.09
N LEU A 168 13.35 -11.85 12.00
CA LEU A 168 13.96 -11.19 10.85
C LEU A 168 15.34 -10.64 11.23
N PHE A 169 16.35 -11.12 10.54
CA PHE A 169 17.72 -10.65 10.68
C PHE A 169 18.04 -9.72 9.50
N LEU A 170 18.33 -8.47 9.81
CA LEU A 170 18.79 -7.48 8.86
C LEU A 170 20.14 -6.96 9.34
N GLN A 171 21.21 -7.31 8.62
CA GLN A 171 22.59 -7.03 9.02
C GLN A 171 22.86 -7.56 10.44
N ASP A 172 23.23 -6.70 11.38
CA ASP A 172 23.52 -7.04 12.79
C ASP A 172 22.32 -6.86 13.72
N ARG A 173 21.12 -6.60 13.18
CA ARG A 173 19.89 -6.38 13.95
C ARG A 173 18.92 -7.54 13.76
N ASN A 174 18.26 -7.92 14.85
CA ASN A 174 17.18 -8.90 14.85
C ASN A 174 15.86 -8.23 15.24
N PHE A 175 14.83 -8.45 14.46
CA PHE A 175 13.48 -7.95 14.67
C PHE A 175 12.51 -9.12 14.80
N LYS A 176 11.63 -9.05 15.78
CA LYS A 176 10.55 -10.03 15.92
C LYS A 176 9.23 -9.42 15.45
N ILE A 177 8.76 -9.89 14.30
CA ILE A 177 7.49 -9.45 13.71
C ILE A 177 6.39 -10.42 14.13
N ARG A 178 5.28 -9.92 14.66
CA ARG A 178 4.14 -10.74 15.07
C ARG A 178 3.03 -10.67 14.03
N ALA A 179 2.28 -11.76 13.88
CA ALA A 179 1.05 -11.74 13.11
C ALA A 179 0.09 -10.66 13.65
N GLY A 180 -0.59 -9.97 12.73
CA GLY A 180 -1.46 -8.83 13.03
C GLY A 180 -0.79 -7.46 12.98
N ASN A 181 0.54 -7.37 12.89
CA ASN A 181 1.25 -6.09 12.93
C ASN A 181 1.76 -5.66 11.56
N LEU A 182 1.65 -4.36 11.29
CA LEU A 182 2.44 -3.66 10.27
C LEU A 182 3.73 -3.16 10.93
N THR A 183 4.89 -3.50 10.36
CA THR A 183 6.20 -3.08 10.90
C THR A 183 7.07 -2.51 9.80
N VAL A 184 7.63 -1.32 10.02
CA VAL A 184 8.63 -0.74 9.12
C VAL A 184 10.02 -0.94 9.73
N VAL A 185 10.90 -1.60 8.99
CA VAL A 185 12.29 -1.84 9.38
C VAL A 185 13.19 -0.96 8.52
N PRO A 186 13.95 -0.02 9.11
CA PRO A 186 14.81 0.87 8.35
C PRO A 186 15.97 0.09 7.70
N CYS A 187 16.17 0.35 6.41
CA CYS A 187 17.30 -0.14 5.62
C CYS A 187 17.75 1.01 4.71
N ASP A 188 18.76 1.76 5.17
CA ASP A 188 19.21 2.97 4.47
C ASP A 188 20.03 2.67 3.20
N LYS A 189 20.44 1.41 3.01
CA LYS A 189 21.14 0.97 1.80
C LYS A 189 20.15 0.75 0.67
N GLU A 190 20.58 0.97 -0.57
CA GLU A 190 19.75 0.68 -1.75
C GLU A 190 19.31 -0.79 -1.80
N ARG A 191 20.19 -1.69 -1.37
CA ARG A 191 19.91 -3.12 -1.24
C ARG A 191 20.35 -3.65 0.11
N CYS A 192 19.51 -4.49 0.69
CA CYS A 192 19.75 -5.15 1.95
C CYS A 192 19.57 -6.66 1.79
N GLN A 193 20.49 -7.42 2.36
CA GLN A 193 20.28 -8.84 2.57
C GLN A 193 19.52 -9.05 3.87
N ILE A 194 18.40 -9.75 3.81
CA ILE A 194 17.68 -10.23 4.98
C ILE A 194 17.82 -11.74 5.11
N ARG A 195 17.72 -12.23 6.34
CA ARG A 195 17.44 -13.62 6.65
C ARG A 195 16.21 -13.66 7.53
N TYR A 196 15.33 -14.63 7.33
CA TYR A 196 14.12 -14.75 8.12
C TYR A 196 13.84 -16.19 8.50
N LYS A 197 13.12 -16.36 9.62
CA LYS A 197 12.54 -17.62 10.05
C LYS A 197 11.14 -17.38 10.60
N LEU A 198 10.13 -18.00 9.98
CA LEU A 198 8.74 -17.94 10.44
C LEU A 198 8.42 -19.15 11.32
N LEU A 199 7.73 -18.87 12.42
CA LEU A 199 6.97 -19.85 13.19
C LEU A 199 5.59 -19.97 12.55
N ASN A 200 5.31 -21.09 11.88
CA ASN A 200 4.02 -21.40 11.23
C ASN A 200 3.57 -20.39 10.17
N GLY A 201 4.45 -20.08 9.22
CA GLY A 201 4.09 -19.25 8.07
C GLY A 201 5.09 -19.39 6.94
N LYS A 202 4.87 -18.66 5.85
CA LYS A 202 5.77 -18.66 4.70
C LYS A 202 5.90 -17.28 4.07
N ILE A 203 7.05 -17.07 3.44
CA ILE A 203 7.31 -16.03 2.45
C ILE A 203 7.85 -16.76 1.22
N LEU A 204 7.28 -16.52 0.03
CA LEU A 204 7.68 -17.18 -1.21
C LEU A 204 7.69 -18.72 -1.07
N GLY A 205 6.73 -19.26 -0.32
CA GLY A 205 6.58 -20.70 -0.08
C GLY A 205 7.56 -21.31 0.94
N LYS A 206 8.48 -20.50 1.51
CA LYS A 206 9.51 -20.95 2.46
C LYS A 206 9.28 -20.37 3.85
N ASN A 207 9.51 -21.19 4.87
CA ASN A 207 9.47 -20.80 6.27
C ASN A 207 10.81 -20.20 6.76
N GLU A 208 11.91 -20.47 6.06
CA GLU A 208 13.23 -19.92 6.37
C GLU A 208 14.00 -19.68 5.08
N SER A 209 14.58 -18.48 4.93
CA SER A 209 15.42 -18.17 3.77
C SER A 209 16.30 -16.94 3.98
N SER A 210 17.18 -16.70 3.01
CA SER A 210 17.87 -15.43 2.83
C SER A 210 17.54 -14.85 1.47
N LEU A 211 17.27 -13.55 1.41
CA LEU A 211 16.94 -12.86 0.17
C LEU A 211 17.47 -11.43 0.18
N GLU A 212 17.73 -10.91 -1.01
CA GLU A 212 18.09 -9.51 -1.24
C GLU A 212 16.82 -8.71 -1.52
N VAL A 213 16.67 -7.56 -0.85
CA VAL A 213 15.54 -6.64 -0.97
C VAL A 213 16.04 -5.23 -1.19
N TYR A 214 15.19 -4.40 -1.78
CA TYR A 214 15.45 -2.98 -1.89
C TYR A 214 15.15 -2.28 -0.57
N GLY A 215 16.08 -1.44 -0.13
CA GLY A 215 15.87 -0.48 0.94
C GLY A 215 15.60 0.91 0.38
N GLY A 216 16.10 1.92 1.07
CA GLY A 216 15.93 3.33 0.72
C GLY A 216 15.11 4.08 1.75
N LYS A 217 14.46 5.17 1.32
CA LYS A 217 13.72 6.10 2.20
C LYS A 217 12.62 5.42 3.03
N LEU A 218 11.93 4.42 2.47
CA LEU A 218 10.92 3.63 3.17
C LEU A 218 11.54 2.50 4.01
N GLY A 219 12.64 1.92 3.55
CA GLY A 219 13.20 0.69 4.11
C GLY A 219 12.35 -0.54 3.73
N LEU A 220 12.05 -1.40 4.71
CA LEU A 220 11.25 -2.60 4.52
C LEU A 220 9.92 -2.48 5.29
N MET A 221 8.82 -2.41 4.55
CA MET A 221 7.47 -2.50 5.11
C MET A 221 7.05 -3.97 5.18
N ILE A 222 6.84 -4.47 6.39
CA ILE A 222 6.44 -5.86 6.63
C ILE A 222 5.02 -5.86 7.14
N ASP A 223 4.10 -6.36 6.32
CA ASP A 223 2.68 -6.42 6.66
C ASP A 223 2.29 -7.83 7.09
N GLY A 224 2.25 -8.03 8.41
CA GLY A 224 1.86 -9.28 9.03
C GLY A 224 0.37 -9.41 9.31
N ARG A 225 -0.48 -8.48 8.85
CA ARG A 225 -1.92 -8.54 9.13
C ARG A 225 -2.55 -9.78 8.49
N ILE A 226 -3.44 -10.41 9.26
CA ILE A 226 -4.20 -11.57 8.79
C ILE A 226 -5.46 -11.02 8.14
N VAL A 227 -5.46 -10.99 6.80
CA VAL A 227 -6.68 -10.82 5.99
C VAL A 227 -7.40 -12.16 5.91
#